data_AF-A0A822XSV7-F1
#
_entry.id   AF-A0A822XSV7-F1
#
_cell.length_a   1.000
_cell.length_b   1.000
_cell.length_c   1.000
_cell.angle_alpha   90.00
_cell.angle_beta   90.00
_cell.angle_gamma   90.00
#
_symmetry.space_group_name_H-M   'P 1'
#
loop_
_entity.id
_entity.type
_entity.pdbx_description
1 polymer ?
#
loop_
_entity_poly.entity_id
_entity_poly.type
_entity_poly.pdbx_seq_one_letter_code
_entity_poly.pdbx_strand_id
1 'polypeptide(L)'
;MTHDKKACMERPKKMGAKWTNKHIAPDEKIETFELDYDGKRDRSSNICPDEDDDEDAMKVDEAKVDESKQMDFAKIEKRVRTTGGGSTGTVRNLRIREDTAKYLLNLDVNSAHYDPKTRFMRDDPLPDVDPNEKFYGGDNQYRVSGQALEFKQLNIHAWEAFEKGQDIHMQAASSQAELLFRNYKIIKEKLKSGMKETIMEKYGNATSDKELLMGQTERHVEYDRACRIIKGHDVK
;
A
#
# COMPACT_ATOMS: atom_id res chain seq x y z
N MET A 1 -51.01 -18.83 -32.82
CA MET A 1 -51.84 -19.83 -32.11
C MET A 1 -50.96 -20.64 -31.16
N THR A 2 -50.78 -20.14 -29.94
CA THR A 2 -49.87 -20.71 -28.94
C THR A 2 -50.48 -21.82 -28.08
N HIS A 3 -51.82 -21.94 -28.09
CA HIS A 3 -52.55 -22.92 -27.28
C HIS A 3 -53.86 -23.38 -27.96
N ASP A 4 -54.39 -24.52 -27.49
CA ASP A 4 -55.69 -25.06 -27.88
C ASP A 4 -56.84 -24.48 -27.05
N LYS A 5 -58.09 -24.62 -27.52
CA LYS A 5 -59.30 -24.15 -26.82
C LYS A 5 -59.40 -24.65 -25.35
N LYS A 6 -58.86 -25.83 -25.03
CA LYS A 6 -58.88 -26.39 -23.67
C LYS A 6 -57.86 -25.77 -22.72
N ALA A 7 -56.74 -25.27 -23.25
CA ALA A 7 -55.65 -24.64 -22.49
C ALA A 7 -55.73 -23.10 -22.57
N CYS A 8 -56.86 -22.55 -23.05
CA CYS A 8 -57.07 -21.12 -23.19
C CYS A 8 -57.21 -20.47 -21.80
N MET A 9 -56.36 -19.48 -21.51
CA MET A 9 -56.42 -18.71 -20.26
C MET A 9 -57.61 -17.73 -20.23
N GLU A 10 -58.22 -17.47 -21.39
CA GLU A 10 -59.40 -16.61 -21.53
C GLU A 10 -60.71 -17.33 -21.18
N ARG A 11 -61.66 -16.57 -20.66
CA ARG A 11 -62.95 -17.11 -20.21
C ARG A 11 -63.71 -17.77 -21.37
N PRO A 12 -64.25 -19.00 -21.23
CA PRO A 12 -64.89 -19.70 -22.34
C PRO A 12 -66.14 -18.95 -22.85
N LYS A 13 -66.13 -18.62 -24.15
CA LYS A 13 -67.22 -17.88 -24.81
C LYS A 13 -68.31 -18.83 -25.33
N LYS A 14 -69.58 -18.43 -25.18
CA LYS A 14 -70.75 -19.16 -25.72
C LYS A 14 -70.67 -19.31 -27.25
N MET A 15 -70.21 -18.26 -27.93
CA MET A 15 -69.87 -18.26 -29.36
C MET A 15 -68.36 -17.97 -29.49
N GLY A 16 -67.62 -18.89 -30.11
CA GLY A 16 -66.17 -18.79 -30.20
C GLY A 16 -65.69 -17.69 -31.15
N ALA A 17 -64.48 -17.16 -30.90
CA ALA A 17 -63.85 -16.14 -31.74
C ALA A 17 -63.69 -16.58 -33.21
N LYS A 18 -63.62 -17.90 -33.47
CA LYS A 18 -63.62 -18.49 -34.82
C LYS A 18 -64.83 -18.08 -35.67
N TRP A 19 -65.98 -17.81 -35.03
CA TRP A 19 -67.24 -17.50 -35.73
C TRP A 19 -67.63 -16.03 -35.63
N THR A 20 -67.12 -15.31 -34.62
CA THR A 20 -67.47 -13.90 -34.37
C THR A 20 -66.38 -12.92 -34.78
N ASN A 21 -65.14 -13.37 -35.04
CA ASN A 21 -63.95 -12.57 -35.41
C ASN A 21 -63.71 -11.31 -34.54
N LYS A 22 -64.27 -11.27 -33.33
CA LYS A 22 -64.18 -10.15 -32.39
C LYS A 22 -63.34 -10.58 -31.19
N HIS A 23 -62.49 -9.67 -30.70
CA HIS A 23 -61.60 -9.86 -29.54
C HIS A 23 -60.64 -11.06 -29.73
N ILE A 24 -59.73 -10.94 -30.69
CA ILE A 24 -58.61 -11.85 -30.92
C ILE A 24 -57.48 -11.47 -29.96
N ALA A 25 -57.01 -12.43 -29.16
CA ALA A 25 -55.90 -12.20 -28.23
C ALA A 25 -54.55 -12.19 -28.98
N PRO A 26 -53.55 -11.43 -28.51
CA PRO A 26 -52.20 -11.51 -29.03
C PRO A 26 -51.58 -12.90 -28.76
N ASP A 27 -50.65 -13.33 -29.62
CA ASP A 27 -49.92 -14.59 -29.43
C ASP A 27 -48.88 -14.45 -28.28
N GLU A 28 -48.78 -15.47 -27.44
CA GLU A 28 -47.82 -15.54 -26.32
C GLU A 28 -46.40 -15.87 -26.80
N LYS A 29 -45.38 -15.50 -26.01
CA LYS A 29 -43.99 -15.91 -26.25
C LYS A 29 -43.70 -17.18 -25.46
N ILE A 30 -43.26 -18.24 -26.13
CA ILE A 30 -42.86 -19.50 -25.50
C ILE A 30 -41.35 -19.49 -25.39
N GLU A 31 -40.84 -19.41 -24.17
CA GLU A 31 -39.41 -19.37 -23.89
C GLU A 31 -39.01 -20.62 -23.09
N THR A 32 -37.91 -21.25 -23.49
CA THR A 32 -37.34 -22.41 -22.81
C THR A 32 -35.97 -22.03 -22.26
N PHE A 33 -35.84 -22.03 -20.93
CA PHE A 33 -34.60 -21.71 -20.26
C PHE A 33 -34.02 -22.97 -19.59
N GLU A 34 -32.76 -23.26 -19.87
CA GLU A 34 -31.98 -24.25 -19.14
C GLU A 34 -31.31 -23.54 -17.96
N LEU A 35 -31.94 -23.64 -16.79
CA LEU A 35 -31.44 -23.07 -15.54
C LEU A 35 -30.90 -24.15 -14.61
N ASP A 36 -29.89 -23.78 -13.83
CA ASP A 36 -29.36 -24.58 -12.72
C ASP A 36 -30.42 -24.77 -11.62
N TYR A 37 -30.12 -25.65 -10.66
CA TYR A 37 -31.03 -25.96 -9.55
C TYR A 37 -31.41 -24.70 -8.75
N ASP A 38 -30.42 -23.85 -8.43
CA ASP A 38 -30.66 -22.59 -7.73
C ASP A 38 -31.41 -21.59 -8.62
N GLY A 39 -31.08 -21.51 -9.92
CA GLY A 39 -31.78 -20.64 -10.86
C GLY A 39 -33.26 -20.96 -11.02
N LYS A 40 -33.66 -22.24 -10.96
CA LYS A 40 -35.09 -22.64 -11.01
C LYS A 40 -35.87 -22.32 -9.74
N ARG A 41 -35.18 -22.16 -8.61
CA ARG A 41 -35.79 -21.88 -7.29
C ARG A 41 -35.52 -20.47 -6.81
N ASP A 42 -34.79 -19.69 -7.59
CA ASP A 42 -34.46 -18.34 -7.22
C ASP A 42 -35.75 -17.52 -7.15
N ARG A 43 -36.09 -17.12 -5.92
CA ARG A 43 -37.27 -16.32 -5.63
C ARG A 43 -37.17 -14.96 -6.30
N SER A 44 -35.95 -14.49 -6.53
CA SER A 44 -35.66 -13.20 -7.16
C SER A 44 -35.56 -13.26 -8.68
N SER A 45 -35.84 -14.42 -9.30
CA SER A 45 -35.75 -14.61 -10.75
C SER A 45 -36.60 -13.65 -11.59
N ASN A 46 -37.70 -13.12 -11.03
CA ASN A 46 -38.60 -12.18 -11.71
C ASN A 46 -38.75 -10.85 -10.96
N ILE A 47 -37.86 -10.52 -10.02
CA ILE A 47 -37.88 -9.19 -9.40
C ILE A 47 -37.36 -8.16 -10.43
N CYS A 48 -38.17 -7.14 -10.67
CA CYS A 48 -37.75 -5.96 -11.44
C CYS A 48 -36.92 -5.07 -10.52
N PRO A 49 -35.68 -4.67 -10.90
CA PRO A 49 -34.84 -3.81 -10.06
C PRO A 49 -35.45 -2.45 -9.69
N ASP A 50 -36.46 -2.00 -10.45
CA ASP A 50 -37.16 -0.74 -10.23
C ASP A 50 -38.28 -0.83 -9.16
N GLU A 51 -38.61 -2.03 -8.65
CA GLU A 51 -39.66 -2.21 -7.62
C GLU A 51 -39.15 -2.05 -6.19
N ASP A 52 -37.82 -1.94 -5.97
CA ASP A 52 -37.19 -1.82 -4.65
C ASP A 52 -37.06 -0.35 -4.16
N ASP A 53 -37.65 0.63 -4.87
CA ASP A 53 -37.77 2.02 -4.41
C ASP A 53 -38.86 2.15 -3.31
N ASP A 54 -38.63 1.51 -2.17
CA ASP A 54 -39.49 1.59 -0.99
C ASP A 54 -39.36 2.99 -0.33
N GLU A 55 -40.24 3.94 -0.69
CA GLU A 55 -40.38 5.27 -0.07
C GLU A 55 -40.56 5.22 1.47
N ASP A 56 -40.99 4.07 2.00
CA ASP A 56 -41.19 3.83 3.42
C ASP A 56 -39.89 3.87 4.24
N ALA A 57 -38.73 3.55 3.65
CA ALA A 57 -37.45 3.61 4.35
C ALA A 57 -37.04 5.06 4.68
N MET A 58 -37.30 6.00 3.77
CA MET A 58 -36.97 7.42 3.97
C MET A 58 -37.82 8.08 5.06
N LYS A 59 -39.07 7.64 5.22
CA LYS A 59 -40.01 8.18 6.21
C LYS A 59 -39.66 7.83 7.66
N VAL A 60 -38.91 6.75 7.87
CA VAL A 60 -38.54 6.25 9.20
C VAL A 60 -37.41 7.06 9.83
N ASP A 61 -36.56 7.70 9.03
CA ASP A 61 -35.43 8.50 9.54
C ASP A 61 -35.89 9.87 10.06
N GLU A 62 -36.91 10.47 9.44
CA GLU A 62 -37.46 11.77 9.84
C GLU A 62 -38.13 11.72 11.24
N ALA A 63 -38.69 10.57 11.62
CA ALA A 63 -39.32 10.36 12.93
C ALA A 63 -38.33 10.08 14.08
N LYS A 64 -37.03 9.89 13.82
CA LYS A 64 -36.03 9.51 14.84
C LYS A 64 -35.15 10.66 15.34
N VAL A 65 -35.22 11.82 14.69
CA VAL A 65 -34.45 13.03 15.02
C VAL A 65 -35.25 13.89 16.01
N ASP A 66 -35.45 13.38 17.23
CA ASP A 66 -35.89 14.23 18.34
C ASP A 66 -34.67 14.98 18.92
N GLU A 67 -34.75 16.31 18.96
CA GLU A 67 -33.73 17.24 19.46
C GLU A 67 -33.30 16.99 20.93
N SER A 68 -34.06 16.16 21.66
CA SER A 68 -33.79 15.78 23.06
C SER A 68 -32.48 15.00 23.25
N LYS A 69 -31.93 14.35 22.21
CA LYS A 69 -30.67 13.58 22.29
C LYS A 69 -29.40 14.44 22.17
N GLN A 70 -29.52 15.73 21.87
CA GLN A 70 -28.37 16.63 21.67
C GLN A 70 -27.68 17.04 22.99
N MET A 71 -28.41 16.99 24.12
CA MET A 71 -27.96 17.55 25.40
C MET A 71 -27.00 16.62 26.18
N ASP A 72 -26.87 15.35 25.78
CA ASP A 72 -26.06 14.34 26.49
C ASP A 72 -24.60 14.26 26.02
N PHE A 73 -24.21 14.95 24.94
CA PHE A 73 -22.84 14.94 24.40
C PHE A 73 -21.82 15.71 25.27
N ALA A 74 -22.28 16.57 26.19
CA ALA A 74 -21.41 17.41 27.01
C ALA A 74 -20.73 16.65 28.16
N LYS A 75 -21.22 15.46 28.52
CA LYS A 75 -20.71 14.69 29.67
C LYS A 75 -19.76 13.57 29.20
N ILE A 76 -18.55 13.95 28.82
CA ILE A 76 -17.48 12.98 28.49
C ILE A 76 -16.91 12.43 29.80
N GLU A 77 -17.52 11.39 30.36
CA GLU A 77 -16.87 10.58 31.38
C GLU A 77 -15.70 9.82 30.74
N LYS A 78 -14.48 10.30 31.00
CA LYS A 78 -13.26 9.58 30.65
C LYS A 78 -13.29 8.22 31.34
N ARG A 79 -13.60 7.16 30.60
CA ARG A 79 -13.47 5.78 31.07
C ARG A 79 -11.99 5.49 31.29
N VAL A 80 -11.50 5.75 32.49
CA VAL A 80 -10.15 5.41 32.92
C VAL A 80 -10.00 3.90 32.86
N ARG A 81 -9.03 3.42 32.07
CA ARG A 81 -8.63 2.01 32.08
C ARG A 81 -7.95 1.73 33.44
N THR A 82 -8.71 1.25 34.42
CA THR A 82 -8.14 0.73 35.67
C THR A 82 -7.49 -0.63 35.42
N THR A 83 -6.49 -0.98 36.22
CA THR A 83 -5.73 -2.25 36.19
C THR A 83 -6.57 -3.50 36.44
N GLY A 84 -7.84 -3.35 36.82
CA GLY A 84 -8.79 -4.42 37.11
C GLY A 84 -9.83 -4.67 36.01
N GLY A 85 -9.55 -4.35 34.74
CA GLY A 85 -10.35 -4.84 33.62
C GLY A 85 -11.84 -4.48 33.72
N GLY A 86 -12.16 -3.21 33.94
CA GLY A 86 -13.52 -2.64 33.95
C GLY A 86 -14.21 -2.68 32.58
N SER A 87 -14.44 -3.88 32.10
CA SER A 87 -15.03 -4.25 30.82
C SER A 87 -16.15 -5.27 31.07
N THR A 88 -17.06 -4.94 31.98
CA THR A 88 -18.32 -5.65 32.15
C THR A 88 -19.24 -5.27 30.99
N GLY A 89 -19.07 -5.90 29.83
CA GLY A 89 -19.90 -5.61 28.67
C GLY A 89 -19.27 -6.12 27.39
N THR A 90 -19.80 -7.27 26.95
CA THR A 90 -19.69 -7.91 25.63
C THR A 90 -18.29 -8.25 25.13
N VAL A 91 -18.18 -9.39 24.43
CA VAL A 91 -16.97 -9.80 23.71
C VAL A 91 -16.67 -8.70 22.68
N ARG A 92 -15.81 -7.74 23.03
CA ARG A 92 -15.35 -6.75 22.04
C ARG A 92 -14.47 -7.49 21.06
N ASN A 93 -14.67 -7.26 19.77
CA ASN A 93 -13.78 -7.78 18.75
C ASN A 93 -12.35 -7.34 19.10
N LEU A 94 -11.44 -8.31 19.26
CA LEU A 94 -10.03 -8.07 19.62
C LEU A 94 -9.26 -7.32 18.53
N ARG A 95 -9.82 -7.26 17.31
CA ARG A 95 -9.22 -6.54 16.19
C ARG A 95 -9.30 -5.04 16.43
N ILE A 96 -8.13 -4.41 16.45
CA ILE A 96 -7.95 -2.95 16.45
C ILE A 96 -8.49 -2.42 15.11
N ARG A 97 -9.32 -1.37 15.15
CA ARG A 97 -9.99 -0.83 13.95
C ARG A 97 -9.11 0.15 13.19
N GLU A 98 -8.18 0.77 13.90
CA GLU A 98 -7.20 1.74 13.42
C GLU A 98 -6.14 1.07 12.54
N ASP A 99 -5.80 -0.19 12.82
CA ASP A 99 -4.81 -0.96 12.06
C ASP A 99 -5.45 -1.65 10.85
N THR A 100 -5.10 -1.20 9.66
CA THR A 100 -5.52 -1.83 8.40
C THR A 100 -4.79 -3.15 8.21
N ALA A 101 -5.47 -4.15 7.63
CA ALA A 101 -4.80 -5.40 7.27
C ALA A 101 -3.88 -5.18 6.07
N LYS A 102 -2.75 -5.90 6.03
CA LYS A 102 -1.73 -5.75 4.98
C LYS A 102 -2.32 -5.89 3.55
N TYR A 103 -3.14 -6.92 3.31
CA TYR A 103 -3.77 -7.17 2.01
C TYR A 103 -4.89 -6.19 1.62
N LEU A 104 -5.25 -5.25 2.50
CA LEU A 104 -6.19 -4.17 2.20
C LEU A 104 -5.46 -2.85 1.91
N LEU A 105 -4.12 -2.82 1.98
CA LEU A 105 -3.34 -1.64 1.64
C LEU A 105 -3.43 -1.32 0.15
N ASN A 106 -3.43 -2.36 -0.70
CA ASN A 106 -3.66 -2.26 -2.12
C ASN A 106 -4.63 -3.38 -2.55
N LEU A 107 -5.74 -3.00 -3.20
CA LEU A 107 -6.78 -3.93 -3.66
C LEU A 107 -6.53 -4.46 -5.07
N ASP A 108 -5.51 -3.94 -5.76
CA ASP A 108 -5.12 -4.46 -7.07
C ASP A 108 -4.66 -5.90 -6.96
N VAL A 109 -5.17 -6.75 -7.85
CA VAL A 109 -4.88 -8.18 -7.88
C VAL A 109 -3.39 -8.46 -8.11
N ASN A 110 -2.70 -7.57 -8.83
CA ASN A 110 -1.27 -7.66 -9.16
C ASN A 110 -0.36 -6.92 -8.17
N SER A 111 -0.88 -6.52 -7.01
CA SER A 111 -0.09 -5.92 -5.94
C SER A 111 0.80 -6.96 -5.23
N ALA A 112 1.46 -6.56 -4.13
CA ALA A 112 2.33 -7.43 -3.37
C ALA A 112 1.58 -8.66 -2.81
N HIS A 113 2.19 -9.84 -2.98
CA HIS A 113 1.60 -11.09 -2.53
C HIS A 113 1.56 -11.19 -0.99
N TYR A 114 0.37 -11.48 -0.46
CA TYR A 114 0.12 -11.76 0.95
C TYR A 114 -0.12 -13.26 1.15
N ASP A 115 0.69 -13.90 1.99
CA ASP A 115 0.44 -15.28 2.42
C ASP A 115 -0.48 -15.30 3.65
N PRO A 116 -1.75 -15.75 3.53
CA PRO A 116 -2.70 -15.74 4.64
C PRO A 116 -2.35 -16.73 5.76
N LYS A 117 -1.52 -17.74 5.48
CA LYS A 117 -1.14 -18.75 6.48
C LYS A 117 -0.16 -18.16 7.48
N THR A 118 0.91 -17.59 6.96
CA THR A 118 1.99 -17.04 7.76
C THR A 118 1.78 -15.56 8.10
N ARG A 119 0.82 -14.91 7.43
CA ARG A 119 0.47 -13.49 7.57
C ARG A 119 1.62 -12.55 7.20
N PHE A 120 2.49 -13.00 6.29
CA PHE A 120 3.60 -12.21 5.77
C PHE A 120 3.26 -11.63 4.40
N MET A 121 3.66 -10.37 4.20
CA MET A 121 3.64 -9.70 2.90
C MET A 121 5.09 -9.41 2.53
N ARG A 122 5.54 -9.97 1.41
CA ARG A 122 6.98 -9.98 1.09
C ARG A 122 7.47 -8.59 0.66
N ASP A 123 6.82 -8.07 -0.36
CA ASP A 123 7.20 -6.83 -1.03
C ASP A 123 6.28 -5.68 -0.61
N ASP A 124 6.65 -4.46 -0.97
CA ASP A 124 5.87 -3.27 -0.69
C ASP A 124 4.60 -3.24 -1.57
N PRO A 125 3.39 -3.14 -0.99
CA PRO A 125 2.16 -3.03 -1.78
C PRO A 125 2.02 -1.69 -2.53
N LEU A 126 2.77 -0.66 -2.14
CA LEU A 126 2.71 0.69 -2.72
C LEU A 126 4.13 1.21 -3.00
N PRO A 127 4.86 0.66 -4.00
CA PRO A 127 6.26 1.03 -4.24
C PRO A 127 6.45 2.50 -4.62
N ASP A 128 5.52 3.11 -5.35
CA ASP A 128 5.67 4.45 -5.95
C ASP A 128 5.50 5.63 -4.97
N VAL A 129 4.95 5.40 -3.78
CA VAL A 129 4.72 6.46 -2.78
C VAL A 129 6.04 6.84 -2.09
N ASP A 130 6.13 8.05 -1.49
CA ASP A 130 7.31 8.46 -0.73
C ASP A 130 7.49 7.60 0.55
N PRO A 131 8.70 7.10 0.88
CA PRO A 131 8.91 6.25 2.04
C PRO A 131 8.55 6.84 3.40
N ASN A 132 8.52 8.17 3.55
CA ASN A 132 8.18 8.80 4.84
C ASN A 132 6.67 8.84 5.12
N GLU A 133 5.85 8.86 4.06
CA GLU A 133 4.39 8.86 4.16
C GLU A 133 3.82 7.44 4.22
N LYS A 134 4.62 6.44 3.85
CA LYS A 134 4.22 5.03 3.91
C LYS A 134 4.13 4.54 5.35
N PHE A 135 2.97 3.99 5.69
CA PHE A 135 2.79 3.26 6.94
C PHE A 135 3.51 1.90 6.94
N TYR A 136 3.64 1.26 5.77
CA TYR A 136 4.19 -0.09 5.63
C TYR A 136 5.01 -0.22 4.35
N GLY A 137 6.26 -0.66 4.46
CA GLY A 137 7.20 -0.81 3.34
C GLY A 137 7.58 -2.26 2.99
N GLY A 138 6.74 -3.24 3.38
CA GLY A 138 7.00 -4.67 3.17
C GLY A 138 7.85 -5.34 4.25
N ASP A 139 7.61 -6.63 4.53
CA ASP A 139 8.31 -7.36 5.59
C ASP A 139 9.80 -7.58 5.26
N ASN A 140 10.18 -7.63 3.99
CA ASN A 140 11.58 -7.78 3.56
C ASN A 140 12.46 -6.59 4.03
N GLN A 141 11.93 -5.37 3.99
CA GLN A 141 12.63 -4.17 4.41
C GLN A 141 12.94 -4.19 5.91
N TYR A 142 11.97 -4.61 6.73
CA TYR A 142 12.17 -4.73 8.17
C TYR A 142 13.12 -5.87 8.55
N ARG A 143 13.18 -6.95 7.76
CA ARG A 143 14.08 -8.08 8.04
C ARG A 143 15.56 -7.74 7.87
N VAL A 144 15.91 -6.86 6.95
CA VAL A 144 17.31 -6.51 6.64
C VAL A 144 17.82 -5.26 7.33
N SER A 145 16.93 -4.51 7.98
CA SER A 145 17.24 -3.22 8.60
C SER A 145 17.59 -3.34 10.09
N GLY A 146 18.14 -2.25 10.64
CA GLY A 146 18.50 -2.15 12.06
C GLY A 146 19.69 -3.04 12.45
N GLN A 147 19.60 -3.63 13.64
CA GLN A 147 20.66 -4.43 14.24
C GLN A 147 21.01 -5.70 13.45
N ALA A 148 20.10 -6.18 12.59
CA ALA A 148 20.37 -7.33 11.72
C ALA A 148 21.53 -7.06 10.75
N LEU A 149 21.65 -5.82 10.25
CA LEU A 149 22.73 -5.41 9.37
C LEU A 149 24.06 -5.36 10.12
N GLU A 150 24.07 -4.79 11.32
CA GLU A 150 25.27 -4.74 12.19
C GLU A 150 25.74 -6.15 12.56
N PHE A 151 24.81 -7.02 12.95
CA PHE A 151 25.08 -8.43 13.24
C PHE A 151 25.64 -9.16 12.03
N LYS A 152 25.11 -8.90 10.82
CA LYS A 152 25.63 -9.44 9.56
C LYS A 152 27.07 -8.98 9.31
N GLN A 153 27.37 -7.70 9.48
CA GLN A 153 28.73 -7.17 9.32
C GLN A 153 29.70 -7.80 10.32
N LEU A 154 29.25 -8.00 11.57
CA LEU A 154 30.05 -8.64 12.61
C LEU A 154 30.34 -10.10 12.24
N ASN A 155 29.35 -10.86 11.77
CA ASN A 155 29.55 -12.23 11.31
C ASN A 155 30.54 -12.31 10.14
N ILE A 156 30.44 -11.42 9.16
CA ILE A 156 31.40 -11.34 8.04
C ILE A 156 32.81 -11.09 8.58
N HIS A 157 32.98 -10.14 9.51
CA HIS A 157 34.27 -9.87 10.12
C HIS A 157 34.83 -11.08 10.89
N ALA A 158 33.98 -11.81 11.63
CA ALA A 158 34.39 -13.00 12.35
C ALA A 158 34.90 -14.10 11.39
N TRP A 159 34.22 -14.30 10.25
CA TRP A 159 34.68 -15.24 9.22
C TRP A 159 36.00 -14.82 8.57
N GLU A 160 36.13 -13.54 8.19
CA GLU A 160 37.39 -13.02 7.62
C GLU A 160 38.57 -13.13 8.60
N ALA A 161 38.33 -12.92 9.90
CA ALA A 161 39.35 -13.04 10.92
C ALA A 161 39.73 -14.51 11.18
N PHE A 162 38.75 -15.41 11.14
CA PHE A 162 38.96 -16.85 11.22
C PHE A 162 39.82 -17.37 10.06
N GLU A 163 39.56 -16.92 8.83
CA GLU A 163 40.40 -17.23 7.66
C GLU A 163 41.84 -16.71 7.80
N LYS A 164 42.03 -15.59 8.50
CA LYS A 164 43.36 -15.05 8.83
C LYS A 164 44.05 -15.78 10.00
N GLY A 165 43.40 -16.77 10.59
CA GLY A 165 43.93 -17.58 11.69
C GLY A 165 43.67 -17.04 13.10
N GLN A 166 42.80 -16.03 13.26
CA GLN A 166 42.34 -15.59 14.58
C GLN A 166 41.12 -16.41 15.01
N ASP A 167 41.16 -16.99 16.21
CA ASP A 167 40.03 -17.76 16.75
C ASP A 167 38.95 -16.81 17.32
N ILE A 168 38.01 -16.41 16.47
CA ILE A 168 36.88 -15.54 16.82
C ILE A 168 35.60 -16.24 16.37
N HIS A 169 34.72 -16.58 17.32
CA HIS A 169 33.45 -17.23 17.03
C HIS A 169 32.28 -16.48 17.65
N MET A 170 31.33 -16.08 16.81
CA MET A 170 30.24 -15.19 17.20
C MET A 170 29.28 -15.80 18.23
N GLN A 171 28.94 -17.08 18.07
CA GLN A 171 28.02 -17.78 18.98
C GLN A 171 28.72 -18.31 20.24
N ALA A 172 30.05 -18.45 20.22
CA ALA A 172 30.79 -19.03 21.35
C ALA A 172 31.31 -17.94 22.29
N ALA A 173 31.86 -16.86 21.71
CA ALA A 173 32.42 -15.73 22.44
C ALA A 173 31.93 -14.40 21.85
N SER A 174 30.62 -14.15 21.94
CA SER A 174 29.95 -12.97 21.35
C SER A 174 30.53 -11.63 21.83
N SER A 175 30.78 -11.49 23.14
CA SER A 175 31.35 -10.28 23.73
C SER A 175 32.76 -9.99 23.23
N GLN A 176 33.60 -11.03 23.08
CA GLN A 176 34.94 -10.89 22.52
C GLN A 176 34.88 -10.46 21.05
N ALA A 177 34.01 -11.12 20.26
CA ALA A 177 33.85 -10.79 18.85
C ALA A 177 33.35 -9.34 18.66
N GLU A 178 32.43 -8.87 19.50
CA GLU A 178 31.96 -7.48 19.48
C GLU A 178 33.07 -6.48 19.85
N LEU A 179 33.85 -6.75 20.91
CA LEU A 179 34.95 -5.88 21.33
C LEU A 179 36.00 -5.75 20.23
N LEU A 180 36.38 -6.89 19.62
CA LEU A 180 37.31 -6.91 18.49
C LEU A 180 36.76 -6.16 17.28
N PHE A 181 35.45 -6.28 16.99
CA PHE A 181 34.81 -5.56 15.91
C PHE A 181 34.75 -4.04 16.15
N ARG A 182 34.51 -3.59 17.39
CA ARG A 182 34.59 -2.17 17.76
C ARG A 182 36.01 -1.62 17.56
N ASN A 183 37.02 -2.36 18.02
CA ASN A 183 38.43 -2.00 17.80
C ASN A 183 38.75 -1.93 16.30
N TYR A 184 38.28 -2.90 15.52
CA TYR A 184 38.41 -2.91 14.07
C TYR A 184 37.78 -1.68 13.41
N LYS A 185 36.58 -1.24 13.82
CA LYS A 185 35.96 0.00 13.30
C LYS A 185 36.84 1.23 13.54
N ILE A 186 37.37 1.38 14.75
CA ILE A 186 38.27 2.50 15.09
C ILE A 186 39.54 2.46 14.24
N ILE A 187 40.16 1.28 14.09
CA ILE A 187 41.37 1.10 13.27
C ILE A 187 41.07 1.39 11.79
N LYS A 188 39.92 0.94 11.29
CA LYS A 188 39.49 1.16 9.91
C LYS A 188 39.28 2.64 9.61
N GLU A 189 38.71 3.40 10.54
CA GLU A 189 38.54 4.86 10.39
C GLU A 189 39.88 5.59 10.36
N LYS A 190 40.81 5.25 11.27
CA LYS A 190 42.17 5.81 11.28
C LYS A 190 42.94 5.47 9.99
N LEU A 191 42.76 4.26 9.47
CA LEU A 191 43.38 3.84 8.22
C LEU A 191 42.78 4.63 7.03
N LYS A 192 41.46 4.84 7.00
CA LYS A 192 40.80 5.68 5.99
C LYS A 192 41.29 7.13 6.03
N SER A 193 41.45 7.74 7.21
CA SER A 193 41.96 9.11 7.32
C SER A 193 43.41 9.20 6.85
N GLY A 194 44.27 8.26 7.25
CA GLY A 194 45.66 8.21 6.77
C GLY A 194 45.77 7.98 5.26
N MET A 195 44.91 7.12 4.68
CA MET A 195 44.80 6.95 3.22
C MET A 195 44.37 8.24 2.53
N LYS A 196 43.38 8.95 3.10
CA LYS A 196 42.92 10.24 2.56
C LYS A 196 44.04 11.29 2.58
N GLU A 197 44.79 11.37 3.67
CA GLU A 197 45.95 12.28 3.81
C GLU A 197 47.05 11.95 2.79
N THR A 198 47.46 10.68 2.68
CA THR A 198 48.45 10.26 1.68
C THR A 198 47.99 10.48 0.23
N ILE A 199 46.70 10.35 -0.06
CA ILE A 199 46.14 10.70 -1.37
C ILE A 199 46.21 12.22 -1.59
N MET A 200 45.84 13.02 -0.59
CA MET A 200 45.91 14.49 -0.68
C MET A 200 47.35 14.99 -0.84
N GLU A 201 48.34 14.37 -0.20
CA GLU A 201 49.76 14.73 -0.38
C GLU A 201 50.27 14.41 -1.78
N LYS A 202 49.85 13.27 -2.35
CA LYS A 202 50.31 12.83 -3.68
C LYS A 202 49.65 13.57 -4.83
N TYR A 203 48.36 13.86 -4.71
CA TYR A 203 47.54 14.38 -5.80
C TYR A 203 47.02 15.80 -5.57
N GLY A 204 47.27 16.39 -4.40
CA GLY A 204 46.73 17.69 -4.02
C GLY A 204 45.22 17.66 -3.77
N ASN A 205 44.67 18.77 -3.29
CA ASN A 205 43.22 18.93 -3.16
C ASN A 205 42.71 19.83 -4.28
N ALA A 206 42.12 19.26 -5.34
CA ALA A 206 41.59 20.03 -6.47
C ALA A 206 40.48 21.05 -6.09
N THR A 207 39.92 20.96 -4.88
CA THR A 207 38.89 21.91 -4.40
C THR A 207 39.44 23.14 -3.68
N SER A 208 40.73 23.16 -3.28
CA SER A 208 41.31 24.34 -2.65
C SER A 208 41.59 25.47 -3.63
N ASP A 209 41.83 25.14 -4.89
CA ASP A 209 42.12 26.11 -5.94
C ASP A 209 40.80 26.65 -6.51
N LYS A 210 40.30 27.73 -5.90
CA LYS A 210 39.08 28.44 -6.35
C LYS A 210 39.13 28.84 -7.83
N GLU A 211 40.33 29.06 -8.36
CA GLU A 211 40.57 29.37 -9.77
C GLU A 211 40.27 28.19 -10.70
N LEU A 212 40.44 26.95 -10.26
CA LEU A 212 40.08 25.75 -11.03
C LEU A 212 38.59 25.42 -10.89
N LEU A 213 37.99 25.69 -9.72
CA LEU A 213 36.58 25.41 -9.43
C LEU A 213 35.62 26.34 -10.19
N MET A 214 36.00 27.61 -10.37
CA MET A 214 35.25 28.63 -11.12
C MET A 214 35.92 29.01 -12.44
N GLY A 215 37.04 28.37 -12.79
CA GLY A 215 37.83 28.65 -13.97
C GLY A 215 37.06 28.29 -15.22
N GLN A 216 36.34 29.24 -15.79
CA GLN A 216 36.06 29.22 -17.22
C GLN A 216 37.41 29.07 -17.93
N THR A 217 37.61 27.96 -18.63
CA THR A 217 38.85 27.67 -19.37
C THR A 217 39.05 28.60 -20.56
N GLU A 218 38.05 29.41 -20.88
CA GLU A 218 38.02 30.32 -22.01
C GLU A 218 38.08 31.78 -21.52
N ARG A 219 39.28 32.36 -21.57
CA ARG A 219 39.46 33.82 -21.47
C ARG A 219 39.21 34.40 -22.87
N HIS A 220 38.04 34.97 -23.11
CA HIS A 220 37.77 35.71 -24.36
C HIS A 220 38.37 37.12 -24.25
N VAL A 221 39.10 37.54 -25.29
CA VAL A 221 39.63 38.90 -25.43
C VAL A 221 39.05 39.48 -26.72
N GLU A 222 38.28 40.56 -26.61
CA GLU A 222 37.71 41.24 -27.77
C GLU A 222 38.67 42.35 -28.23
N TYR A 223 39.07 42.31 -29.50
CA TYR A 223 39.93 43.33 -30.12
C TYR A 223 39.13 44.22 -31.08
N ASP A 224 39.44 45.51 -31.07
CA ASP A 224 38.97 46.44 -32.09
C ASP A 224 39.68 46.17 -33.43
N ARG A 225 39.15 46.71 -34.54
CA ARG A 225 39.76 46.62 -35.89
C ARG A 225 41.20 47.14 -35.95
N ALA A 226 41.61 47.94 -34.97
CA ALA A 226 42.97 48.45 -34.78
C ALA A 226 43.83 47.62 -33.80
N CYS A 227 43.42 46.38 -33.48
CA CYS A 227 44.11 45.46 -32.55
C CYS A 227 44.29 46.00 -31.12
N ARG A 228 43.36 46.86 -30.65
CA ARG A 228 43.32 47.34 -29.26
C ARG A 228 42.29 46.56 -28.45
N ILE A 229 42.59 46.23 -27.20
CA ILE A 229 41.72 45.41 -26.34
C ILE A 229 40.51 46.24 -25.88
N ILE A 230 39.30 45.73 -26.12
CA ILE A 230 38.02 46.35 -25.73
C ILE A 230 37.50 45.73 -24.42
N LYS A 231 37.59 44.40 -24.29
CA LYS A 231 37.24 43.63 -23.09
C LYS A 231 38.22 42.50 -22.86
N GLY A 232 38.60 42.30 -21.60
CA GLY A 232 39.59 41.30 -21.15
C GLY A 232 40.89 41.92 -20.65
N HIS A 233 41.72 41.12 -19.97
CA HIS A 233 43.08 41.50 -19.58
C HIS A 233 44.08 40.80 -20.51
N ASP A 234 45.07 41.56 -20.99
CA ASP A 234 46.17 41.02 -21.80
C ASP A 234 47.07 40.14 -20.94
N VAL A 235 47.42 38.95 -21.45
CA VAL A 235 48.29 38.02 -20.74
C VAL A 235 49.74 38.37 -21.08
N LYS A 236 50.50 38.83 -20.09
CA LYS A 236 51.96 38.79 -20.14
C LYS A 236 52.46 37.42 -19.72
#